data_AF-A0A1V4VIW3-F1
#
_entry.id   AF-A0A1V4VIW3-F1
#
_cell.length_a   1.000
_cell.length_b   1.000
_cell.length_c   1.000
_cell.angle_alpha   90.00
_cell.angle_beta   90.00
_cell.angle_gamma   90.00
#
_symmetry.space_group_name_H-M   'P 1'
#
loop_
_entity.id
_entity.type
_entity.pdbx_description
1 polymer ?
#
loop_
_entity_poly.entity_id
_entity_poly.type
_entity_poly.pdbx_seq_one_letter_code
_entity_poly.pdbx_strand_id
1 'polypeptide(L)'
;MVGPRLAGQAGYAYRGGGYKDKEKSLERFQENWKRLTGRVTSRLTLENDDKTFNAKDVLILCNKLSIPMVLDLHHFKCNNEGETLMDLLPLIFSTWNNTELPALQ
;
A
#
# COMPACT_ATOMS: atom_id res chain seq x y z
N MET A 1 -16.35 31.66 1.43
CA MET A 1 -17.18 30.61 2.04
C MET A 1 -16.30 29.41 2.30
N VAL A 2 -16.03 29.09 3.56
CA VAL A 2 -15.16 27.98 3.97
C VAL A 2 -16.07 26.81 4.32
N GLY A 3 -16.10 25.78 3.48
CA GLY A 3 -16.82 24.53 3.74
C GLY A 3 -15.99 23.59 4.63
N PRO A 4 -16.60 22.74 5.46
CA PRO A 4 -15.88 21.90 6.42
C PRO A 4 -15.15 20.76 5.70
N ARG A 5 -13.85 20.60 5.96
CA ARG A 5 -13.06 19.43 5.57
C ARG A 5 -13.37 18.29 6.56
N LEU A 6 -14.02 17.25 6.07
CA LEU A 6 -14.05 15.95 6.77
C LEU A 6 -12.72 15.24 6.46
N ALA A 7 -11.75 15.40 7.35
CA ALA A 7 -10.54 14.58 7.39
C ALA A 7 -10.92 13.21 7.98
N GLY A 8 -11.25 12.26 7.11
CA GLY A 8 -11.35 10.85 7.46
C GLY A 8 -10.14 10.10 6.89
N GLN A 9 -9.03 10.07 7.63
CA GLN A 9 -7.96 9.09 7.39
C GLN A 9 -8.48 7.72 7.82
N ALA A 10 -8.97 6.93 6.86
CA ALA A 10 -9.23 5.51 7.07
C ALA A 10 -8.03 4.74 6.50
N GLY A 11 -6.93 4.71 7.25
CA GLY A 11 -5.83 3.79 6.98
C GLY A 11 -6.30 2.36 7.27
N TYR A 12 -6.58 1.58 6.23
CA TYR A 12 -6.84 0.15 6.37
C TYR A 12 -5.50 -0.58 6.52
N ALA A 13 -4.97 -0.62 7.75
CA ALA A 13 -3.85 -1.49 8.08
C ALA A 13 -4.32 -2.95 8.12
N TYR A 14 -3.87 -3.77 7.16
CA TYR A 14 -4.07 -5.23 7.21
C TYR A 14 -3.16 -5.81 8.30
N ARG A 15 -3.74 -6.15 9.46
CA ARG A 15 -3.03 -6.89 10.52
C ARG A 15 -2.86 -8.34 10.07
N GLY A 16 -1.64 -8.66 9.62
CA GLY A 16 -1.25 -9.94 9.04
C GLY A 16 -1.63 -11.14 9.91
N GLY A 17 -2.43 -12.04 9.34
CA GLY A 17 -2.62 -13.39 9.87
C GLY A 17 -1.42 -14.27 9.49
N GLY A 18 -0.61 -14.63 10.49
CA GLY A 18 0.24 -15.83 10.55
C GLY A 18 1.21 -16.08 9.39
N TYR A 19 2.50 -15.88 9.67
CA TYR A 19 3.75 -16.23 8.95
C TYR A 19 3.79 -17.45 8.00
N LYS A 20 2.79 -18.33 7.93
CA LYS A 20 2.90 -19.64 7.25
C LYS A 20 2.67 -19.63 5.74
N ASP A 21 2.15 -18.56 5.15
CA ASP A 21 2.06 -18.48 3.69
C ASP A 21 1.79 -17.05 3.19
N LYS A 22 2.87 -16.33 2.88
CA LYS A 22 2.84 -14.97 2.33
C LYS A 22 2.10 -14.93 1.00
N GLU A 23 2.32 -15.94 0.15
CA GLU A 23 1.68 -16.07 -1.15
C GLU A 23 0.17 -16.26 -1.01
N LYS A 24 -0.29 -17.20 -0.18
CA LYS A 24 -1.75 -17.35 0.05
C LYS A 24 -2.39 -16.11 0.65
N SER A 25 -1.66 -15.33 1.44
CA SER A 25 -2.17 -14.06 1.98
C SER A 25 -2.37 -13.02 0.89
N LEU A 26 -1.43 -12.92 -0.06
CA LEU A 26 -1.56 -12.06 -1.24
C LEU A 26 -2.67 -12.53 -2.18
N GLU A 27 -2.85 -13.84 -2.36
CA GLU A 27 -3.96 -14.41 -3.14
C GLU A 27 -5.31 -14.03 -2.54
N ARG A 28 -5.50 -14.26 -1.23
CA ARG A 28 -6.73 -13.86 -0.53
C ARG A 28 -6.97 -12.35 -0.61
N PHE A 29 -5.93 -11.54 -0.51
CA PHE A 29 -6.06 -10.09 -0.67
C PHE A 29 -6.59 -9.75 -2.07
N GLN A 30 -6.01 -10.32 -3.12
CA GLN A 30 -6.44 -10.09 -4.51
C GLN A 30 -7.89 -10.55 -4.74
N GLU A 31 -8.29 -11.70 -4.20
CA GLU A 31 -9.67 -12.18 -4.27
C GLU A 31 -10.66 -11.24 -3.59
N ASN A 32 -10.31 -10.74 -2.40
CA ASN A 32 -11.15 -9.80 -1.68
C ASN A 32 -11.18 -8.42 -2.37
N TRP A 33 -10.06 -7.98 -2.94
CA TRP A 33 -9.97 -6.72 -3.68
C TRP A 33 -10.95 -6.69 -4.86
N LYS A 34 -11.06 -7.79 -5.61
CA LYS A 34 -12.02 -7.94 -6.72
C LYS A 34 -13.49 -7.77 -6.30
N ARG A 35 -13.80 -7.94 -5.02
CA ARG A 35 -15.17 -7.81 -4.46
C ARG A 35 -15.49 -6.39 -4.00
N LEU A 36 -14.49 -5.51 -3.92
CA LEU A 36 -14.69 -4.12 -3.49
C LEU A 36 -15.23 -3.26 -4.63
N THR A 37 -16.05 -2.27 -4.27
CA THR A 37 -16.58 -1.31 -5.25
C THR A 37 -15.54 -0.25 -5.59
N GLY A 38 -15.62 0.33 -6.79
CA GLY A 38 -14.75 1.43 -7.23
C GLY A 38 -14.70 2.62 -6.28
N ARG A 39 -15.79 2.90 -5.56
CA ARG A 39 -15.86 3.96 -4.55
C ARG A 39 -14.96 3.66 -3.33
N VAL A 40 -14.86 2.40 -2.94
CA VAL A 40 -14.02 1.98 -1.81
C VAL A 40 -12.57 1.96 -2.26
N THR A 41 -12.29 1.30 -3.40
CA THR A 41 -10.93 1.13 -3.89
C THR A 41 -10.24 2.45 -4.25
N SER A 42 -10.98 3.48 -4.70
CA SER A 42 -10.42 4.80 -5.00
C SER A 42 -9.89 5.59 -3.80
N ARG A 43 -10.07 5.07 -2.58
CA ARG A 43 -9.62 5.70 -1.32
C ARG A 43 -8.64 4.84 -0.54
N LEU A 44 -8.29 3.65 -1.06
CA LEU A 44 -7.41 2.72 -0.37
C LEU A 44 -5.99 2.87 -0.88
N THR A 45 -5.04 2.78 0.06
CA THR A 45 -3.61 2.71 -0.17
C THR A 45 -3.06 1.49 0.58
N LEU A 46 -1.89 1.00 0.18
CA LEU A 46 -1.18 -0.04 0.90
C LEU A 46 0.17 0.48 1.40
N GLU A 47 0.64 -0.09 2.51
CA GLU A 47 1.88 0.28 3.19
C GLU A 47 2.67 -0.98 3.51
N ASN A 48 4.00 -0.89 3.50
CA ASN A 48 4.89 -1.94 3.98
C ASN A 48 4.90 -2.03 5.51
N ASP A 49 5.17 -3.22 6.04
CA ASP A 49 5.22 -3.49 7.47
C ASP A 49 6.61 -3.98 7.94
N ASP A 50 6.82 -3.99 9.25
CA ASP A 50 8.11 -4.29 9.89
C ASP A 50 8.46 -5.79 9.96
N LYS A 51 7.60 -6.69 9.47
CA LYS A 51 7.70 -8.15 9.74
C LYS A 51 7.41 -9.09 8.59
N THR A 52 6.41 -8.80 7.76
CA THR A 52 5.77 -9.76 6.85
C THR A 52 5.86 -9.32 5.39
N PHE A 53 5.42 -8.10 5.08
CA PHE A 53 5.44 -7.54 3.74
C PHE A 53 6.36 -6.34 3.69
N ASN A 54 7.55 -6.53 3.13
CA ASN A 54 8.51 -5.45 2.91
C ASN A 54 8.04 -4.53 1.78
N ALA A 55 8.77 -3.43 1.56
CA ALA A 55 8.42 -2.44 0.54
C ALA A 55 8.33 -3.03 -0.87
N LYS A 56 9.20 -3.98 -1.21
CA LYS A 56 9.21 -4.63 -2.52
C LYS A 56 7.96 -5.50 -2.74
N ASP A 57 7.51 -6.24 -1.74
CA ASP A 57 6.30 -7.06 -1.83
C ASP A 57 5.07 -6.20 -2.09
N VAL A 58 4.91 -5.15 -1.28
CA VAL A 58 3.77 -4.24 -1.36
C VAL A 58 3.79 -3.50 -2.70
N LEU A 59 4.96 -3.05 -3.16
CA LEU A 59 5.13 -2.40 -4.45
C LEU A 59 4.70 -3.31 -5.62
N ILE A 60 5.06 -4.60 -5.59
CA ILE A 60 4.64 -5.57 -6.61
C ILE A 60 3.11 -5.70 -6.63
N LEU A 61 2.49 -5.79 -5.45
CA LEU A 61 1.04 -5.91 -5.32
C LEU A 61 0.32 -4.63 -5.81
N CYS A 62 0.81 -3.47 -5.40
CA CYS A 62 0.30 -2.16 -5.79
C CYS A 62 0.30 -1.98 -7.30
N ASN A 63 1.41 -2.33 -7.97
CA ASN A 63 1.49 -2.27 -9.44
C ASN A 63 0.52 -3.23 -10.12
N LYS A 64 0.34 -4.46 -9.60
CA LYS A 64 -0.59 -5.45 -10.18
C LYS A 64 -2.05 -5.02 -10.08
N LEU A 65 -2.42 -4.33 -9.00
CA LEU A 65 -3.80 -3.97 -8.68
C LEU A 65 -4.13 -2.49 -8.94
N SER A 66 -3.16 -1.72 -9.44
CA SER A 66 -3.25 -0.27 -9.60
C SER A 66 -3.67 0.44 -8.31
N ILE A 67 -3.04 0.06 -7.19
CA ILE A 67 -3.26 0.65 -5.86
C ILE A 67 -2.08 1.56 -5.52
N PRO A 68 -2.29 2.76 -4.96
CA PRO A 68 -1.20 3.60 -4.50
C PRO A 68 -0.50 3.00 -3.29
N MET A 69 0.83 3.07 -3.29
CA MET A 69 1.66 2.64 -2.18
C MET A 69 2.11 3.84 -1.33
N VAL A 70 1.91 3.75 -0.02
CA VAL A 70 2.57 4.59 0.98
C VAL A 70 3.82 3.84 1.45
N LEU A 71 4.95 4.54 1.54
CA LEU A 71 6.16 3.99 2.12
C LEU A 71 6.27 4.40 3.59
N ASP A 72 6.32 3.43 4.49
CA ASP A 72 6.75 3.68 5.86
C ASP A 72 8.26 3.43 5.97
N LEU A 73 9.00 4.52 6.25
CA LEU A 73 10.45 4.51 6.36
C LEU A 73 10.97 3.78 7.62
N HIS A 74 10.18 3.72 8.70
CA HIS A 74 10.54 2.98 9.89
C HIS A 74 10.43 1.48 9.64
N HIS A 75 9.30 1.04 9.08
CA HIS A 75 9.09 -0.35 8.67
C HIS A 75 10.13 -0.79 7.63
N PHE A 76 10.46 0.06 6.65
CA PHE A 76 11.50 -0.22 5.66
C PHE A 76 12.86 -0.48 6.31
N LYS A 77 13.24 0.30 7.33
CA LYS A 77 14.50 0.08 8.07
C LYS A 77 14.50 -1.24 8.83
N CYS A 78 13.36 -1.69 9.33
CA CYS A 78 13.21 -2.95 10.06
C CYS A 78 13.11 -4.18 9.15
N ASN A 79 12.54 -4.03 7.96
CA ASN A 79 12.19 -5.11 7.05
C ASN A 79 12.45 -4.70 5.59
N ASN A 80 13.65 -5.03 5.12
CA ASN A 80 14.10 -4.90 3.74
C ASN A 80 15.01 -6.10 3.38
N GLU A 81 15.27 -6.30 2.10
CA GLU A 81 16.10 -7.37 1.54
C GLU A 81 17.40 -6.81 0.90
N GLY A 82 17.85 -5.63 1.33
CA GLY A 82 19.05 -4.96 0.82
C GLY A 82 18.80 -3.98 -0.34
N GLU A 83 17.54 -3.73 -0.70
CA GLU A 83 17.19 -2.68 -1.65
C GLU A 83 17.52 -1.28 -1.11
N THR A 84 17.75 -0.32 -2.02
CA THR A 84 17.93 1.07 -1.65
C THR A 84 16.65 1.87 -1.83
N LEU A 85 16.46 2.91 -1.00
CA LEU A 85 15.34 3.84 -1.18
C LEU A 85 15.36 4.51 -2.56
N MET A 86 16.54 4.80 -3.11
CA MET A 86 16.67 5.45 -4.42
C MET A 86 16.13 4.59 -5.56
N ASP A 87 16.23 3.27 -5.44
CA ASP A 87 15.68 2.34 -6.44
C ASP A 87 14.16 2.23 -6.32
N LEU A 88 13.63 2.26 -5.10
CA LEU A 88 12.20 2.07 -4.84
C LEU A 88 11.37 3.35 -5.03
N LEU A 89 11.87 4.51 -4.60
CA LEU A 89 11.09 5.75 -4.55
C LEU A 89 10.46 6.13 -5.90
N PRO A 90 11.17 6.09 -7.05
CA PRO A 90 10.56 6.39 -8.34
C PRO A 90 9.41 5.43 -8.70
N LEU A 91 9.54 4.16 -8.34
CA LEU A 91 8.52 3.15 -8.58
C LEU A 91 7.32 3.32 -7.63
N ILE A 92 7.57 3.70 -6.38
CA ILE A 92 6.50 3.99 -5.41
C ILE A 92 5.71 5.22 -5.87
N PHE A 93 6.38 6.29 -6.29
CA PHE A 93 5.69 7.48 -6.81
C PHE A 93 4.86 7.18 -8.05
N SER A 94 5.32 6.28 -8.94
CA SER A 94 4.55 5.94 -10.13
C SER A 94 3.21 5.25 -9.83
N THR A 95 3.06 4.61 -8.66
CA THR A 95 1.80 4.02 -8.21
C THR A 95 0.69 5.06 -7.97
N TRP A 96 1.04 6.34 -7.84
CA TRP A 96 0.11 7.44 -7.61
C TRP A 96 -0.35 8.15 -8.88
N ASN A 97 0.29 7.88 -10.04
CA ASN A 97 0.05 8.61 -11.30
C ASN A 97 -1.41 8.58 -11.78
N ASN A 98 -2.17 7.55 -11.38
CA ASN A 98 -3.56 7.37 -11.76
C ASN A 98 -4.56 7.78 -10.66
N THR A 99 -4.09 8.56 -9.67
CA THR A 99 -4.94 9.04 -8.58
C THR A 99 -5.06 10.55 -8.58
N GLU A 100 -6.22 11.04 -8.20
CA GLU A 100 -6.44 12.46 -7.89
C GLU A 100 -5.92 12.83 -6.48
N LEU A 101 -5.33 11.86 -5.76
CA LEU A 101 -4.80 12.04 -4.42
C LEU A 101 -3.32 12.43 -4.50
N PRO A 102 -2.86 13.42 -3.73
CA PRO A 102 -1.45 13.76 -3.68
C PRO A 102 -0.65 12.61 -3.06
N ALA A 103 0.49 12.28 -3.67
CA ALA A 103 1.36 11.16 -3.27
C ALA A 103 2.04 11.31 -1.90
N LEU A 104 1.86 12.43 -1.21
CA LEU A 104 2.49 12.76 0.06
C LEU A 104 1.48 13.43 1.00
N GLN A 105 1.33 12.89 2.22
CA GLN A 105 0.81 13.59 3.39
C GLN A 105 1.95 14.00 4.31
#